data_AF-A0A946S6C5-F1
#
_entry.id   AF-A0A946S6C5-F1
#
_cell.length_a   1.000
_cell.length_b   1.000
_cell.length_c   1.000
_cell.angle_alpha   90.00
_cell.angle_beta   90.00
_cell.angle_gamma   90.00
#
_symmetry.space_group_name_H-M   'P 1'
#
loop_
_entity.id
_entity.type
_entity.pdbx_description
1 polymer ?
#
loop_
_entity_poly.entity_id
_entity_poly.type
_entity_poly.pdbx_seq_one_letter_code
_entity_poly.pdbx_strand_id
1 'polypeptide(L)' 'MRFAGLGTTLAVSIGLGSIGGRKLDEYFALEKPLITAAGALLGLAVGMWSVLRNIKSM' A
#
# COMPACT_ATOMS: atom_id res chain seq x y z
N MET A 1 16.48 -12.80 -8.06
CA MET A 1 16.14 -11.36 -8.14
C MET A 1 14.66 -11.06 -8.43
N ARG A 2 13.89 -11.90 -9.14
CA ARG A 2 12.47 -11.62 -9.50
C ARG A 2 11.54 -11.38 -8.29
N PHE A 3 11.63 -12.19 -7.23
CA PHE A 3 10.82 -12.02 -6.01
C PHE A 3 11.19 -10.76 -5.21
N ALA A 4 12.46 -10.31 -5.28
CA ALA A 4 12.88 -9.06 -4.65
C ALA A 4 12.20 -7.85 -5.30
N GLY A 5 12.00 -7.87 -6.62
CA GLY A 5 11.23 -6.84 -7.33
C GLY A 5 9.76 -6.79 -6.88
N LEU A 6 9.13 -7.94 -6.72
CA LEU A 6 7.74 -8.05 -6.24
C LEU A 6 7.59 -7.58 -4.78
N GLY A 7 8.56 -7.91 -3.93
CA GLY A 7 8.62 -7.42 -2.54
C GLY A 7 8.75 -5.90 -2.47
N THR A 8 9.60 -5.30 -3.31
CA THR A 8 9.72 -3.85 -3.42
C THR A 8 8.43 -3.21 -3.92
N THR A 9 7.75 -3.80 -4.91
CA THR A 9 6.44 -3.30 -5.38
C THR A 9 5.42 -3.27 -4.25
N LEU A 10 5.33 -4.33 -3.44
CA LEU A 10 4.47 -4.38 -2.26
C LEU A 10 4.83 -3.29 -1.25
N ALA A 11 6.10 -3.20 -0.86
CA ALA A 11 6.58 -2.21 0.12
C ALA A 11 6.29 -0.77 -0.33
N VAL A 12 6.53 -0.47 -1.62
CA VAL A 12 6.22 0.83 -2.22
C VAL A 12 4.72 1.08 -2.23
N SER A 13 3.89 0.09 -2.58
CA SER A 13 2.43 0.24 -2.62
C SER A 13 1.87 0.55 -1.23
N ILE A 14 2.32 -0.17 -0.20
CA ILE A 14 1.91 0.05 1.20
C ILE A 14 2.42 1.41 1.68
N GLY A 15 3.68 1.75 1.41
CA GLY A 15 4.29 3.02 1.80
C GLY A 15 3.59 4.22 1.16
N LEU A 16 3.24 4.14 -0.12
CA LEU A 16 2.45 5.17 -0.80
C LEU A 16 1.05 5.30 -0.21
N GLY A 17 0.39 4.16 0.08
CA GLY A 17 -0.93 4.13 0.72
C GLY A 17 -0.92 4.74 2.13
N SER A 18 0.10 4.44 2.93
CA SER A 18 0.22 4.96 4.30
C SER A 18 0.63 6.43 4.34
N ILE A 19 1.57 6.87 3.51
CA ILE A 19 1.96 8.30 3.44
C ILE A 19 0.79 9.15 2.92
N GLY A 20 0.09 8.67 1.89
CA GLY A 20 -1.12 9.31 1.38
C GLY A 20 -2.22 9.39 2.44
N GLY A 21 -2.47 8.27 3.14
CA GLY A 21 -3.46 8.21 4.20
C GLY A 21 -3.11 9.10 5.41
N ARG A 22 -1.82 9.23 5.76
CA ARG A 22 -1.36 10.13 6.82
C ARG A 22 -1.61 11.59 6.50
N LYS A 23 -1.33 11.99 5.25
CA LYS A 23 -1.61 13.36 4.79
C LYS A 23 -3.11 13.69 4.84
N LEU A 24 -3.96 12.70 4.54
CA LEU A 24 -5.41 12.83 4.65
C LEU A 24 -5.88 12.86 6.11
N ASP A 25 -5.34 12.01 6.98
CA ASP A 25 -5.64 12.07 8.42
C ASP A 25 -5.28 13.44 9.02
N GLU A 26 -4.12 14.00 8.64
CA GLU A 26 -3.71 15.36 9.02
C GLU A 26 -4.67 16.43 8.47
N TYR A 27 -5.10 16.30 7.21
CA TYR A 27 -6.04 17.24 6.59
C TYR A 27 -7.42 17.21 7.24
N PHE A 28 -7.90 16.03 7.63
CA PHE A 28 -9.19 15.85 8.29
C PHE A 28 -9.11 15.99 9.83
N ALA A 29 -7.92 16.27 10.38
CA ALA A 29 -7.65 16.37 11.81
C ALA A 29 -8.22 15.19 12.63
N LEU A 30 -8.12 13.98 12.08
CA LEU A 30 -8.63 12.79 12.74
C LEU A 30 -7.81 12.46 13.98
N GLU A 31 -8.46 12.28 15.13
CA GLU A 31 -7.80 11.92 16.41
C GLU A 31 -7.11 10.55 16.36
N LYS A 32 -7.52 9.69 15.42
CA LYS A 32 -6.96 8.36 15.21
C LYS A 32 -6.55 8.20 13.75
N PRO A 33 -5.43 7.53 13.46
CA PRO A 33 -4.90 7.40 12.10
C PRO A 33 -5.69 6.38 11.26
N LEU A 34 -7.00 6.59 11.12
CA LEU A 34 -7.92 5.66 10.47
C LEU A 34 -7.74 5.68 8.95
N ILE A 35 -7.52 6.85 8.34
CA ILE A 35 -7.31 6.95 6.89
C ILE A 35 -5.91 6.44 6.53
N THR A 36 -4.91 6.62 7.39
CA THR A 36 -3.59 6.00 7.25
C THR A 36 -3.70 4.48 7.25
N ALA A 37 -4.45 3.91 8.20
CA ALA A 37 -4.66 2.47 8.28
C ALA A 37 -5.43 1.94 7.05
N ALA A 38 -6.51 2.62 6.65
CA ALA A 38 -7.26 2.28 5.46
C ALA A 38 -6.41 2.40 4.18
N GLY A 39 -5.64 3.47 4.05
CA GLY A 39 -4.72 3.71 2.94
C GLY A 39 -3.61 2.66 2.85
N ALA A 40 -3.04 2.26 3.99
CA ALA A 40 -2.07 1.16 4.05
C ALA A 40 -2.69 -0.18 3.64
N LEU A 41 -3.92 -0.48 4.08
CA LEU A 41 -4.66 -1.68 3.67
C LEU A 41 -5.01 -1.68 2.18
N LEU A 42 -5.38 -0.53 1.62
CA LEU A 42 -5.61 -0.38 0.18
C LEU A 42 -4.30 -0.56 -0.60
N GLY A 43 -3.20 0.06 -0.14
CA GLY A 43 -1.87 -0.12 -0.73
C GLY A 43 -1.40 -1.57 -0.69
N LEU A 44 -1.65 -2.27 0.41
CA LEU A 44 -1.42 -3.72 0.55
C LEU A 44 -2.26 -4.49 -0.47
N ALA A 45 -3.58 -4.24 -0.56
CA ALA A 45 -4.47 -4.95 -1.46
C ALA A 45 -4.05 -4.78 -2.93
N VAL A 46 -3.73 -3.55 -3.35
CA VAL A 46 -3.26 -3.24 -4.70
C VAL A 46 -1.90 -3.87 -4.97
N GLY A 47 -0.95 -3.75 -4.05
CA GLY A 47 0.37 -4.37 -4.17
C GLY A 47 0.27 -5.90 -4.29
N MET A 48 -0.59 -6.51 -3.47
CA MET A 48 -0.81 -7.96 -3.47
C MET A 48 -1.50 -8.42 -4.75
N TRP A 49 -2.47 -7.66 -5.26
CA TRP A 49 -3.07 -7.91 -6.57
C TRP A 49 -2.00 -7.88 -7.67
N SER A 50 -1.12 -6.88 -7.66
CA SER A 50 -0.05 -6.76 -8.64
C SER A 50 0.87 -7.98 -8.59
N VAL A 51 1.25 -8.43 -7.39
CA VAL A 51 2.05 -9.65 -7.18
C VAL A 51 1.34 -10.90 -7.69
N LEU A 52 0.08 -11.11 -7.30
CA LEU A 52 -0.71 -12.28 -7.73
C LEU A 52 -0.89 -12.30 -9.25
N ARG A 53 -1.16 -11.14 -9.86
CA ARG A 53 -1.23 -11.01 -11.32
C ARG A 53 0.11 -11.32 -11.98
N ASN A 54 1.22 -10.83 -11.41
CA ASN A 54 2.55 -11.06 -11.96
C ASN A 54 2.89 -12.55 -11.92
N ILE A 55 2.59 -13.23 -10.81
CA ILE A 55 2.77 -14.68 -10.67
C ILE A 55 1.85 -15.45 -11.63
N LYS A 56 0.57 -15.09 -11.74
CA LYS A 56 -0.38 -15.76 -12.64
C LYS A 56 -0.08 -15.55 -14.13
N SER A 57 0.58 -14.45 -14.47
CA SER A 57 1.01 -14.13 -15.83
C SER A 57 2.34 -14.81 -16.22
N MET A 58 2.97 -15.53 -15.30
CA MET A 58 4.12 -16.40 -15.57
C MET A 58 3.65 -17.79 -15.94
#